data_AF-A0A3M8A2D9-F1
#
_entry.id   AF-A0A3M8A2D9-F1
#
_cell.length_a   1.000
_cell.length_b   1.000
_cell.length_c   1.000
_cell.angle_alpha   90.00
_cell.angle_beta   90.00
_cell.angle_gamma   90.00
#
_symmetry.space_group_name_H-M   'P 1'
#
loop_
_entity.id
_entity.type
_entity.pdbx_description
1 polymer ?
#
loop_
_entity_poly.entity_id
_entity_poly.type
_entity_poly.pdbx_seq_one_letter_code
_entity_poly.pdbx_strand_id
1 'polypeptide(L)'
;MRTILQIDKLITTLGKGKHDTGEVIAILPFSSKSAKEVRDHFFEVLGELVRNICELELKRKKRKPEDELSYTSNPVIEQILREIEYSADDEYDLERFLNQHLFGQDNRIKITHPYLYNLIPVPEKDVFKKFGHFIHNVLIQENEEIIALFKAKETNDILTELILNKLELPKREGIQKKEYQPLLDGFTKLYQEDLLYISKHKEYFISNFPLLTHFYIFIALHH
;
A
#
# COMPACT_ATOMS: atom_id res chain seq x y z
N MET A 1 -1.04 10.29 62.32
CA MET A 1 -0.73 10.80 60.97
C MET A 1 -1.72 10.18 59.99
N ARG A 2 -2.70 10.96 59.50
CA ARG A 2 -3.72 10.47 58.55
C ARG A 2 -3.22 10.69 57.12
N THR A 3 -2.98 9.61 56.40
CA THR A 3 -2.73 9.61 54.96
C THR A 3 -4.05 9.91 54.26
N ILE A 4 -4.30 11.18 53.96
CA ILE A 4 -5.46 11.57 53.15
C ILE A 4 -5.08 11.31 51.69
N LEU A 5 -5.47 10.15 51.17
CA LEU A 5 -5.47 9.91 49.73
C LEU A 5 -6.34 10.98 49.09
N GLN A 6 -5.71 11.89 48.34
CA GLN A 6 -6.40 12.96 47.60
C GLN A 6 -7.07 12.35 46.37
N ILE A 7 -8.15 11.60 46.61
CA ILE A 7 -8.94 10.88 45.61
C ILE A 7 -9.43 11.86 44.53
N ASP A 8 -9.82 13.08 44.90
CA ASP A 8 -10.29 14.11 43.96
C ASP A 8 -9.18 14.55 42.99
N LYS A 9 -7.94 14.59 43.47
CA LYS A 9 -6.76 14.95 42.67
C LYS A 9 -6.40 13.81 41.70
N LEU A 10 -6.50 12.56 42.16
CA LEU A 10 -6.34 11.36 41.34
C LEU A 10 -7.41 11.25 40.25
N ILE A 11 -8.67 11.55 40.58
CA ILE A 11 -9.78 11.56 39.61
C ILE A 11 -9.60 12.68 38.58
N THR A 12 -9.04 13.84 38.95
CA THR A 12 -8.71 14.88 37.97
C THR A 12 -7.50 14.54 37.10
N THR A 13 -6.56 13.72 37.60
CA THR A 13 -5.40 13.29 36.79
C THR A 13 -5.75 12.14 35.83
N LEU A 14 -6.63 11.22 36.24
CA LEU A 14 -7.04 10.05 35.44
C LEU A 14 -8.31 10.29 34.62
N GLY A 15 -9.15 11.23 35.03
CA GLY A 15 -10.44 11.53 34.44
C GLY A 15 -10.40 12.71 33.50
N LYS A 16 -9.77 12.56 32.33
CA LYS A 16 -10.10 13.27 31.08
C LYS A 16 -9.31 12.68 29.90
N GLY A 17 -9.98 11.75 29.22
CA GLY A 17 -9.79 11.33 27.83
C GLY A 17 -8.51 11.74 27.08
N LYS A 18 -7.45 10.97 27.32
CA LYS A 18 -6.44 10.46 26.37
C LYS A 18 -5.23 10.13 27.25
N HIS A 19 -4.90 8.85 27.36
CA HIS A 19 -3.59 8.48 27.86
C HIS A 19 -2.58 9.07 26.88
N ASP A 20 -1.92 10.14 27.29
CA ASP A 20 -0.73 10.63 26.62
C ASP A 20 0.38 9.62 26.96
N THR A 21 0.37 8.48 26.27
CA THR A 21 1.61 7.74 26.04
C THR A 21 2.49 8.73 25.28
N GLY A 22 3.64 9.12 25.82
CA GLY A 22 4.57 10.06 25.17
C GLY A 22 5.04 9.57 23.79
N GLU A 23 6.26 9.90 23.35
CA GLU A 23 6.83 9.31 22.12
C GLU A 23 7.13 7.79 22.27
N VAL A 24 6.10 7.01 22.54
CA VAL A 24 6.15 5.55 22.60
C VAL A 24 5.80 5.07 21.21
N ILE A 25 6.80 4.51 20.53
CA ILE A 25 6.64 3.89 19.21
C ILE A 25 5.56 2.81 19.32
N ALA A 26 4.55 2.90 18.45
CA ALA A 26 3.43 1.97 18.49
C ALA A 26 3.90 0.57 18.07
N ILE A 27 3.41 -0.45 18.76
CA ILE A 27 3.74 -1.85 18.44
C ILE A 27 2.76 -2.42 17.40
N LEU A 28 1.50 -1.96 17.43
CA LEU A 28 0.44 -2.47 16.57
C LEU A 28 -0.28 -1.31 15.84
N PRO A 29 -0.68 -1.49 14.57
CA PRO A 29 -1.31 -0.42 13.81
C PRO A 29 -2.80 -0.20 14.13
N PHE A 30 -3.42 -0.99 15.02
CA PHE A 30 -4.88 -1.02 15.15
C PHE A 30 -5.46 -1.67 16.42
N SER A 31 -6.79 -1.56 16.54
CA SER A 31 -7.64 -2.29 17.51
C SER A 31 -8.40 -3.45 16.83
N SER A 32 -8.83 -4.47 17.59
CA SER A 32 -9.45 -5.70 17.07
C SER A 32 -10.56 -5.53 16.01
N LYS A 33 -11.33 -4.43 16.02
CA LYS A 33 -12.35 -4.12 14.99
C LYS A 33 -11.76 -3.83 13.61
N SER A 34 -10.67 -3.09 13.56
CA SER A 34 -9.93 -2.72 12.34
C SER A 34 -9.20 -3.92 11.69
N ALA A 35 -8.93 -4.98 12.46
CA ALA A 35 -8.29 -6.20 11.96
C ALA A 35 -9.16 -6.96 10.95
N LYS A 36 -10.48 -7.00 11.20
CA LYS A 36 -11.44 -7.68 10.34
C LYS A 36 -11.56 -6.96 8.99
N GLU A 37 -11.60 -5.63 9.03
CA GLU A 37 -11.72 -4.80 7.85
C GLU A 37 -10.51 -4.91 6.90
N VAL A 38 -9.30 -5.02 7.45
CA VAL A 38 -8.09 -5.24 6.66
C VAL A 38 -8.04 -6.62 6.01
N ARG A 39 -8.58 -7.65 6.67
CA ARG A 39 -8.66 -8.98 6.08
C ARG A 39 -9.45 -8.99 4.77
N ASP A 40 -10.57 -8.27 4.76
CA ASP A 40 -11.47 -8.21 3.61
C ASP A 40 -10.93 -7.29 2.48
N HIS A 41 -9.99 -6.39 2.80
CA HIS A 41 -9.40 -5.39 1.90
C HIS A 41 -7.87 -5.44 1.91
N PHE A 42 -7.32 -6.65 1.83
CA PHE A 42 -5.88 -6.85 1.99
C PHE A 42 -5.09 -6.32 0.77
N PHE A 43 -5.68 -6.36 -0.43
CA PHE A 43 -5.04 -5.79 -1.64
C PHE A 43 -4.81 -4.29 -1.52
N GLU A 44 -5.72 -3.58 -0.87
CA GLU A 44 -5.62 -2.17 -0.58
C GLU A 44 -4.44 -1.88 0.36
N VAL A 45 -4.24 -2.74 1.37
CA VAL A 45 -3.07 -2.67 2.24
C VAL A 45 -1.77 -2.92 1.47
N LEU A 46 -1.75 -3.89 0.55
CA LEU A 46 -0.59 -4.12 -0.33
C LEU A 46 -0.30 -2.91 -1.22
N GLY A 47 -1.34 -2.23 -1.71
CA GLY A 47 -1.19 -0.99 -2.47
C GLY A 47 -0.51 0.12 -1.66
N GLU A 48 -0.93 0.34 -0.40
CA GLU A 48 -0.24 1.29 0.50
C GLU A 48 1.17 0.84 0.84
N LEU A 49 1.39 -0.45 1.09
CA LEU A 49 2.71 -1.01 1.36
C LEU A 49 3.67 -0.69 0.21
N VAL A 50 3.31 -1.05 -1.02
CA VAL A 50 4.20 -0.83 -2.18
C VAL A 50 4.41 0.66 -2.43
N ARG A 51 3.41 1.51 -2.23
CA ARG A 51 3.60 2.97 -2.26
C ARG A 51 4.56 3.47 -1.19
N ASN A 52 4.56 2.89 0.01
CA ASN A 52 5.52 3.22 1.05
C ASN A 52 6.95 2.81 0.63
N ILE A 53 7.11 1.60 0.08
CA ILE A 53 8.40 1.09 -0.44
C ILE A 53 8.94 1.98 -1.57
N CYS A 54 8.06 2.37 -2.51
CA CYS A 54 8.44 3.19 -3.66
C CYS A 54 8.51 4.69 -3.34
N GLU A 55 8.05 5.12 -2.17
CA GLU A 55 7.91 6.52 -1.75
C GLU A 55 7.01 7.34 -2.69
N LEU A 56 5.92 6.72 -3.14
CA LEU A 56 4.96 7.29 -4.08
C LEU A 56 3.65 7.65 -3.38
N GLU A 57 2.92 8.58 -3.99
CA GLU A 57 1.57 8.92 -3.59
C GLU A 57 0.60 8.71 -4.76
N LEU A 58 -0.61 8.25 -4.46
CA LEU A 58 -1.68 8.20 -5.44
C LEU A 58 -2.53 9.46 -5.31
N LYS A 59 -2.32 10.44 -6.20
CA LYS A 59 -3.17 11.64 -6.27
C LYS A 59 -4.59 11.23 -6.62
N ARG A 60 -5.52 11.42 -5.68
CA ARG A 60 -6.95 11.29 -5.95
C ARG A 60 -7.53 12.64 -6.30
N LYS A 61 -8.01 12.78 -7.53
CA LYS A 61 -9.07 13.76 -7.80
C LYS A 61 -10.32 13.26 -7.07
N LYS A 62 -10.90 14.09 -6.19
CA LYS A 62 -12.24 13.85 -5.64
C LYS A 62 -13.18 13.73 -6.84
N ARG A 63 -13.67 12.51 -7.14
CA ARG A 63 -14.70 12.31 -8.15
C ARG A 63 -15.92 13.12 -7.73
N LYS A 64 -16.41 13.99 -8.61
CA LYS A 64 -17.71 14.63 -8.37
C LYS A 64 -18.78 13.59 -8.67
N PRO A 65 -19.95 13.63 -8.00
CA PRO A 65 -21.05 12.70 -8.26
C PRO A 65 -21.57 12.75 -9.72
N GLU A 66 -21.22 13.80 -10.47
CA GLU A 66 -21.53 13.94 -11.90
C GLU A 66 -20.68 13.04 -12.81
N ASP A 67 -19.57 12.48 -12.31
CA ASP A 67 -18.65 11.60 -13.06
C ASP A 67 -19.12 10.13 -13.12
N GLU A 68 -20.24 9.77 -12.47
CA GLU A 68 -20.75 8.38 -12.41
C GLU A 68 -21.49 7.94 -13.69
N LEU A 69 -21.89 8.87 -14.56
CA LEU A 69 -22.69 8.60 -15.76
C LEU A 69 -21.89 8.65 -17.07
N SER A 70 -20.60 8.96 -16.99
CA SER A 70 -19.70 8.90 -18.14
C SER A 70 -18.81 7.67 -17.98
N TYR A 71 -18.50 6.99 -19.09
CA TYR A 71 -17.38 6.05 -19.19
C TYR A 71 -16.05 6.82 -19.05
N THR A 72 -15.93 7.64 -17.99
CA THR A 72 -14.94 8.70 -17.88
C THR A 72 -13.61 8.07 -17.55
N SER A 73 -12.79 8.02 -18.60
CA SER A 73 -11.38 7.72 -18.69
C SER A 73 -10.67 7.61 -17.35
N ASN A 74 -10.12 6.41 -17.10
CA ASN A 74 -9.27 6.19 -15.95
C ASN A 74 -8.08 7.16 -16.02
N PRO A 75 -7.76 7.93 -14.96
CA PRO A 75 -6.68 8.92 -15.01
C PRO A 75 -5.31 8.31 -15.37
N VAL A 76 -5.12 7.02 -15.08
CA VAL A 76 -3.93 6.26 -15.50
C VAL A 76 -3.92 6.08 -17.02
N ILE A 77 -5.06 5.75 -17.61
CA ILE A 77 -5.19 5.55 -19.06
C ILE A 77 -5.09 6.88 -19.78
N GLU A 78 -5.72 7.95 -19.28
CA GLU A 78 -5.55 9.30 -19.84
C GLU A 78 -4.07 9.71 -19.87
N GLN A 79 -3.32 9.42 -18.81
CA GLN A 79 -1.91 9.72 -18.74
C GLN A 79 -1.11 8.93 -19.77
N ILE A 80 -1.37 7.63 -19.90
CA ILE A 80 -0.72 6.77 -20.89
C ILE A 80 -1.03 7.25 -22.31
N LEU A 81 -2.29 7.58 -22.60
CA LEU A 81 -2.70 8.09 -23.91
C LEU A 81 -1.99 9.40 -24.24
N ARG A 82 -1.91 10.37 -23.33
CA ARG A 82 -1.19 11.64 -23.57
C ARG A 82 0.29 11.48 -23.92
N GLU A 83 0.89 10.35 -23.54
CA GLU A 83 2.30 10.04 -23.70
C GLU A 83 2.61 9.17 -24.92
N ILE A 84 1.58 8.64 -25.60
CA ILE A 84 1.70 7.77 -26.78
C ILE A 84 1.24 8.54 -28.02
N GLU A 85 1.95 8.38 -29.12
CA GLU A 85 1.53 8.89 -30.42
C GLU A 85 0.55 7.90 -31.08
N TYR A 86 -0.66 8.36 -31.42
CA TYR A 86 -1.71 7.58 -32.08
C TYR A 86 -2.54 8.45 -33.04
N SER A 87 -3.22 7.81 -34.00
CA SER A 87 -4.19 8.48 -34.88
C SER A 87 -5.46 8.82 -34.11
N ALA A 88 -6.10 9.97 -34.38
CA ALA A 88 -7.37 10.32 -33.75
C ALA A 88 -8.46 9.25 -33.90
N ASP A 89 -8.44 8.50 -35.00
CA ASP A 89 -9.38 7.40 -35.26
C ASP A 89 -9.18 6.18 -34.32
N ASP A 90 -7.96 6.01 -33.76
CA ASP A 90 -7.59 4.85 -32.95
C ASP A 90 -7.74 5.09 -31.44
N GLU A 91 -8.05 6.33 -31.02
CA GLU A 91 -8.10 6.72 -29.60
C GLU A 91 -9.03 5.83 -28.78
N TYR A 92 -10.24 5.61 -29.30
CA TYR A 92 -11.27 4.83 -28.64
C TYR A 92 -10.88 3.36 -28.49
N ASP A 93 -10.31 2.77 -29.55
CA ASP A 93 -9.89 1.37 -29.53
C ASP A 93 -8.68 1.16 -28.63
N LEU A 94 -7.74 2.11 -28.61
CA LEU A 94 -6.59 2.09 -27.71
C LEU A 94 -7.01 2.25 -26.24
N GLU A 95 -7.92 3.18 -25.93
CA GLU A 95 -8.47 3.34 -24.58
C GLU A 95 -9.17 2.06 -24.10
N ARG A 96 -9.99 1.44 -24.97
CA ARG A 96 -10.69 0.19 -24.66
C ARG A 96 -9.70 -0.95 -24.43
N PHE A 97 -8.66 -1.05 -25.27
CA PHE A 97 -7.62 -2.05 -25.14
C PHE A 97 -6.85 -1.91 -23.82
N LEU A 98 -6.41 -0.69 -23.49
CA LEU A 98 -5.71 -0.40 -22.23
C LEU A 98 -6.58 -0.72 -21.01
N ASN A 99 -7.87 -0.38 -21.06
CA ASN A 99 -8.82 -0.75 -20.01
C ASN A 99 -8.89 -2.27 -19.81
N GLN A 100 -9.04 -3.04 -20.88
CA GLN A 100 -9.13 -4.51 -20.81
C GLN A 100 -7.81 -5.18 -20.40
N HIS A 101 -6.68 -4.57 -20.74
CA HIS A 101 -5.37 -5.09 -20.41
C HIS A 101 -5.01 -4.85 -18.93
N LEU A 102 -5.28 -3.64 -18.44
CA LEU A 102 -4.92 -3.21 -17.09
C LEU A 102 -5.96 -3.56 -16.03
N PHE A 103 -7.23 -3.71 -16.40
CA PHE A 103 -8.31 -3.94 -15.44
C PHE A 103 -9.02 -5.27 -15.70
N GLY A 104 -9.31 -6.00 -14.62
CA GLY A 104 -10.10 -7.22 -14.63
C GLY A 104 -11.61 -6.95 -14.73
N GLN A 105 -12.40 -8.03 -14.74
CA GLN A 105 -13.87 -7.96 -14.83
C GLN A 105 -14.53 -7.24 -13.65
N ASP A 106 -13.85 -7.17 -12.50
CA ASP A 106 -14.27 -6.46 -11.30
C ASP A 106 -13.77 -5.00 -11.25
N ASN A 107 -13.25 -4.49 -12.37
CA ASN A 107 -12.62 -3.18 -12.49
C ASN A 107 -11.42 -2.97 -11.53
N ARG A 108 -10.84 -4.06 -11.01
CA ARG A 108 -9.60 -4.02 -10.23
C ARG A 108 -8.41 -4.14 -11.17
N ILE A 109 -7.31 -3.52 -10.77
CA ILE A 109 -6.08 -3.61 -11.55
C ILE A 109 -5.58 -5.06 -11.59
N LYS A 110 -5.26 -5.53 -12.80
CA LYS A 110 -4.60 -6.80 -13.01
C LYS A 110 -3.11 -6.64 -12.71
N ILE A 111 -2.66 -7.25 -11.62
CA ILE A 111 -1.25 -7.21 -11.24
C ILE A 111 -0.46 -8.16 -12.14
N THR A 112 0.15 -7.63 -13.20
CA THR A 112 1.09 -8.36 -14.07
C THR A 112 2.55 -8.00 -13.80
N HIS A 113 2.80 -7.05 -12.89
CA HIS A 113 4.12 -6.55 -12.52
C HIS A 113 4.11 -5.97 -11.10
N PRO A 114 5.18 -6.12 -10.28
CA PRO A 114 5.24 -5.59 -8.91
C PRO A 114 4.94 -4.08 -8.81
N TYR A 115 5.45 -3.29 -9.75
CA TYR A 115 5.21 -1.85 -9.78
C TYR A 115 3.71 -1.46 -9.88
N LEU A 116 2.85 -2.33 -10.45
CA LEU A 116 1.41 -2.05 -10.60
C LEU A 116 0.65 -2.04 -9.29
N TYR A 117 1.20 -2.60 -8.20
CA TYR A 117 0.59 -2.45 -6.86
C TYR A 117 0.42 -0.98 -6.46
N ASN A 118 1.29 -0.08 -6.94
CA ASN A 118 1.19 1.36 -6.68
C ASN A 118 -0.13 1.98 -7.17
N LEU A 119 -0.79 1.36 -8.14
CA LEU A 119 -2.03 1.82 -8.75
C LEU A 119 -3.29 1.29 -8.06
N ILE A 120 -3.16 0.39 -7.08
CA ILE A 120 -4.32 -0.12 -6.35
C ILE A 120 -5.00 1.05 -5.61
N PRO A 121 -6.28 1.33 -5.89
CA PRO A 121 -7.01 2.40 -5.21
C PRO A 121 -7.30 1.97 -3.77
N VAL A 122 -6.93 2.81 -2.79
CA VAL A 122 -7.15 2.51 -1.36
C VAL A 122 -8.15 3.46 -0.75
N PRO A 123 -9.31 3.01 -0.23
CA PRO A 123 -10.33 3.89 0.33
C PRO A 123 -9.76 4.94 1.29
N GLU A 124 -10.43 6.08 1.47
CA GLU A 124 -10.05 7.10 2.47
C GLU A 124 -10.32 6.60 3.90
N LYS A 125 -9.65 5.51 4.26
CA LYS A 125 -9.64 4.93 5.60
C LYS A 125 -8.20 4.90 6.06
N ASP A 126 -7.96 5.61 7.15
CA ASP A 126 -6.66 5.72 7.81
C ASP A 126 -6.06 4.35 8.20
N VAL A 127 -6.93 3.36 8.43
CA VAL A 127 -6.53 1.99 8.78
C VAL A 127 -5.61 1.36 7.73
N PHE A 128 -5.91 1.48 6.44
CA PHE A 128 -5.09 0.84 5.39
C PHE A 128 -3.69 1.47 5.30
N LYS A 129 -3.62 2.80 5.44
CA LYS A 129 -2.35 3.53 5.47
C LYS A 129 -1.49 3.11 6.66
N LYS A 130 -2.10 3.01 7.85
CA LYS A 130 -1.42 2.54 9.06
C LYS A 130 -0.88 1.13 8.91
N PHE A 131 -1.67 0.22 8.34
CA PHE A 131 -1.21 -1.14 8.09
C PHE A 131 -0.08 -1.19 7.06
N GLY A 132 -0.20 -0.50 5.93
CA GLY A 132 0.88 -0.41 4.95
C GLY A 132 2.16 0.13 5.57
N HIS A 133 2.06 1.12 6.45
CA HIS A 133 3.21 1.72 7.15
C HIS A 133 3.83 0.78 8.18
N PHE A 134 2.99 0.06 8.92
CA PHE A 134 3.44 -0.98 9.85
C PHE A 134 4.20 -2.09 9.15
N ILE A 135 3.63 -2.63 8.07
CA ILE A 135 4.28 -3.71 7.31
C ILE A 135 5.62 -3.24 6.76
N HIS A 136 5.65 -2.02 6.23
CA HIS A 136 6.89 -1.39 5.78
C HIS A 136 7.93 -1.33 6.90
N ASN A 137 7.59 -0.76 8.06
CA ASN A 137 8.54 -0.58 9.17
C ASN A 137 8.97 -1.89 9.85
N VAL A 138 8.12 -2.91 9.87
CA VAL A 138 8.38 -4.18 10.56
C VAL A 138 9.02 -5.23 9.65
N LEU A 139 8.55 -5.37 8.41
CA LEU A 139 8.95 -6.47 7.51
C LEU A 139 9.90 -6.03 6.39
N ILE A 140 9.75 -4.82 5.84
CA ILE A 140 10.59 -4.35 4.72
C ILE A 140 11.81 -3.57 5.21
N GLN A 141 11.59 -2.62 6.12
CA GLN A 141 12.58 -1.68 6.64
C GLN A 141 13.28 -0.92 5.50
N GLU A 142 14.60 -0.78 5.57
CA GLU A 142 15.44 -0.10 4.59
C GLU A 142 16.17 -1.12 3.68
N ASN A 143 15.58 -2.29 3.43
CA ASN A 143 16.20 -3.30 2.58
C ASN A 143 16.20 -2.83 1.11
N GLU A 144 17.38 -2.41 0.63
CA GLU A 144 17.58 -1.83 -0.70
C GLU A 144 17.22 -2.79 -1.84
N GLU A 145 17.47 -4.09 -1.68
CA GLU A 145 17.14 -5.10 -2.71
C GLU A 145 15.63 -5.21 -2.93
N ILE A 146 14.85 -5.20 -1.84
CA ILE A 146 13.39 -5.21 -1.91
C ILE A 146 12.87 -3.89 -2.45
N ILE A 147 13.45 -2.77 -2.03
CA ILE A 147 13.08 -1.44 -2.57
C ILE A 147 13.32 -1.41 -4.08
N ALA A 148 14.47 -1.90 -4.55
CA ALA A 148 14.81 -1.98 -5.97
C ALA A 148 13.82 -2.87 -6.74
N LEU A 149 13.43 -4.02 -6.18
CA LEU A 149 12.44 -4.93 -6.78
C LEU A 149 11.11 -4.22 -7.11
N PHE A 150 10.57 -3.43 -6.17
CA PHE A 150 9.30 -2.74 -6.38
C PHE A 150 9.43 -1.44 -7.18
N LYS A 151 10.60 -0.78 -7.17
CA LYS A 151 10.88 0.42 -7.97
C LYS A 151 11.25 0.09 -9.42
N ALA A 152 11.72 -1.12 -9.70
CA ALA A 152 12.03 -1.56 -11.07
C ALA A 152 10.79 -1.47 -11.96
N LYS A 153 11.00 -1.04 -13.21
CA LYS A 153 9.99 -1.01 -14.28
C LYS A 153 10.31 -1.98 -15.42
N GLU A 154 11.48 -2.62 -15.35
CA GLU A 154 11.99 -3.53 -16.39
C GLU A 154 11.15 -4.81 -16.46
N THR A 155 10.74 -5.19 -17.66
CA THR A 155 9.93 -6.39 -17.89
C THR A 155 10.11 -6.86 -19.33
N ASN A 156 10.09 -8.17 -19.57
CA ASN A 156 10.20 -8.75 -20.93
C ASN A 156 8.92 -8.55 -21.76
N ASP A 157 7.83 -8.08 -21.14
CA ASP A 157 6.56 -7.80 -21.79
C ASP A 157 6.54 -6.35 -22.27
N ILE A 158 6.67 -6.16 -23.58
CA ILE A 158 6.81 -4.83 -24.23
C ILE A 158 5.65 -3.89 -23.87
N LEU A 159 4.42 -4.42 -23.79
CA LEU A 159 3.24 -3.62 -23.49
C LEU A 159 3.25 -3.14 -22.04
N THR A 160 3.57 -4.05 -21.11
CA THR A 160 3.73 -3.73 -19.69
C THR A 160 4.87 -2.73 -19.52
N GLU A 161 5.99 -2.90 -20.22
CA GLU A 161 7.13 -1.98 -20.20
C GLU A 161 6.73 -0.58 -20.65
N LEU A 162 6.03 -0.47 -21.79
CA LEU A 162 5.52 0.80 -22.31
C LEU A 162 4.64 1.50 -21.27
N ILE A 163 3.67 0.76 -20.70
CA ILE A 163 2.75 1.29 -19.69
C ILE A 163 3.51 1.78 -18.46
N LEU A 164 4.45 0.98 -17.93
CA LEU A 164 5.22 1.34 -16.74
C LEU A 164 6.12 2.55 -16.98
N ASN A 165 6.74 2.65 -18.16
CA ASN A 165 7.60 3.77 -18.53
C ASN A 165 6.82 5.07 -18.68
N LYS A 166 5.58 5.02 -19.17
CA LYS A 166 4.69 6.19 -19.27
C LYS A 166 3.96 6.52 -17.97
N LEU A 167 4.02 5.64 -16.97
CA LEU A 167 3.43 5.88 -15.67
C LEU A 167 4.32 6.77 -14.79
N GLU A 168 3.92 8.03 -14.64
CA GLU A 168 4.49 8.94 -13.65
C GLU A 168 3.55 9.10 -12.46
N LEU A 169 3.98 8.56 -11.31
CA LEU A 169 3.30 8.77 -10.04
C LEU A 169 4.03 9.85 -9.25
N PRO A 170 3.31 10.76 -8.57
CA PRO A 170 3.93 11.79 -7.76
C PRO A 170 4.69 11.15 -6.59
N LYS A 171 5.86 11.68 -6.30
CA LYS A 171 6.61 11.31 -5.09
C LYS A 171 5.87 11.82 -3.86
N ARG A 172 5.92 11.03 -2.78
CA ARG A 172 5.39 11.46 -1.49
C ARG A 172 6.29 12.56 -0.92
N GLU A 173 5.68 13.63 -0.42
CA GLU A 173 6.40 14.71 0.24
C GLU A 173 6.66 14.36 1.71
N GLY A 174 7.93 14.48 2.15
CA GLY A 174 8.34 14.32 3.54
C GLY A 174 9.00 12.96 3.87
N ILE A 175 9.85 12.96 4.91
CA ILE A 175 10.50 11.75 5.42
C ILE A 175 9.46 10.94 6.21
N GLN A 176 9.24 9.69 5.81
CA GLN A 176 8.41 8.78 6.59
C GLN A 176 9.12 8.47 7.91
N LYS A 177 8.54 8.93 9.02
CA LYS A 177 9.06 8.60 10.35
C LYS A 177 8.80 7.12 10.64
N LYS A 178 9.78 6.43 11.24
CA LYS A 178 9.59 5.08 11.77
C LYS A 178 8.61 5.15 12.95
N GLU A 179 7.38 4.76 12.70
CA GLU A 179 6.27 4.77 13.67
C GLU A 179 6.05 3.43 14.36
N TYR A 180 6.72 2.37 13.87
CA TYR A 180 6.61 1.00 14.37
C TYR A 180 7.99 0.38 14.49
N GLN A 181 8.21 -0.41 15.53
CA GLN A 181 9.46 -1.14 15.75
C GLN A 181 9.29 -2.63 15.42
N PRO A 182 10.26 -3.27 14.76
CA PRO A 182 10.31 -4.71 14.65
C PRO A 182 10.49 -5.32 16.04
N LEU A 183 9.61 -6.25 16.42
CA LEU A 183 9.76 -6.98 17.68
C LEU A 183 10.70 -8.20 17.56
N LEU A 184 10.84 -8.73 16.34
CA LEU A 184 11.53 -9.99 16.06
C LEU A 184 12.41 -9.84 14.81
N ASP A 185 13.64 -9.36 14.98
CA ASP A 185 14.56 -9.13 13.85
C ASP A 185 14.81 -10.40 13.01
N GLY A 186 14.86 -11.57 13.65
CA GLY A 186 14.98 -12.85 12.93
C GLY A 186 13.78 -13.14 12.03
N PHE A 187 12.59 -12.74 12.44
CA PHE A 187 11.37 -12.92 11.66
C PHE A 187 11.32 -11.98 10.44
N THR A 188 11.74 -10.73 10.64
CA THR A 188 11.90 -9.77 9.54
C THR A 188 12.87 -10.29 8.48
N LYS A 189 14.04 -10.83 8.89
CA LYS A 189 15.01 -11.40 7.94
C LYS A 189 14.44 -12.56 7.14
N LEU A 190 13.72 -13.49 7.79
CA LEU A 190 13.07 -14.61 7.11
C LEU A 190 12.07 -14.14 6.05
N TYR A 191 11.24 -13.14 6.38
CA TYR A 191 10.33 -12.55 5.39
C TYR A 191 11.08 -11.98 4.19
N GLN A 192 12.17 -11.24 4.43
CA GLN A 192 12.95 -10.62 3.37
C GLN A 192 13.61 -11.67 2.47
N GLU A 193 14.19 -12.72 3.06
CA GLU A 193 14.78 -13.84 2.33
C GLU A 193 13.74 -14.57 1.47
N ASP A 194 12.57 -14.88 2.04
CA ASP A 194 11.48 -15.53 1.32
C ASP A 194 10.97 -14.63 0.18
N LEU A 195 10.80 -13.34 0.43
CA LEU A 195 10.33 -12.38 -0.57
C LEU A 195 11.31 -12.29 -1.75
N LEU A 196 12.61 -12.21 -1.46
CA LEU A 196 13.68 -12.20 -2.47
C LEU A 196 13.82 -13.55 -3.19
N TYR A 197 13.50 -14.65 -2.51
CA TYR A 197 13.48 -15.97 -3.15
C TYR A 197 12.35 -16.08 -4.17
N ILE A 198 11.13 -15.68 -3.79
CA ILE A 198 9.97 -15.76 -4.69
C ILE A 198 10.04 -14.74 -5.82
N SER A 199 10.74 -13.61 -5.64
CA SER A 199 10.89 -12.57 -6.67
C SER A 199 11.70 -13.01 -7.89
N LYS A 200 12.50 -14.09 -7.76
CA LYS A 200 13.27 -14.69 -8.87
C LYS A 200 12.38 -15.21 -10.00
N HIS A 201 11.11 -15.50 -9.71
CA HIS A 201 10.14 -15.99 -10.69
C HIS A 201 8.90 -15.08 -10.69
N LYS A 202 8.77 -14.24 -11.73
CA LYS A 202 7.75 -13.19 -11.83
C LYS A 202 6.32 -13.69 -11.59
N GLU A 203 5.92 -14.78 -12.25
CA GLU A 203 4.57 -15.34 -12.10
C GLU A 203 4.33 -15.84 -10.68
N TYR A 204 5.32 -16.52 -10.11
CA TYR A 204 5.25 -17.04 -8.76
C TYR A 204 5.17 -15.90 -7.73
N PHE A 205 5.95 -14.82 -7.93
CA PHE A 205 5.88 -13.63 -7.11
C PHE A 205 4.49 -13.01 -7.10
N ILE A 206 3.92 -12.76 -8.28
CA ILE A 206 2.61 -12.11 -8.43
C ILE A 206 1.51 -12.92 -7.72
N SER A 207 1.52 -14.25 -7.86
CA SER A 207 0.52 -15.11 -7.23
C SER A 207 0.69 -15.26 -5.72
N ASN A 208 1.94 -15.26 -5.21
CA ASN A 208 2.22 -15.61 -3.82
C ASN A 208 2.54 -14.42 -2.92
N PHE A 209 2.92 -13.26 -3.45
CA PHE A 209 3.24 -12.08 -2.65
C PHE A 209 2.11 -11.68 -1.68
N PRO A 210 0.82 -11.63 -2.10
CA PRO A 210 -0.27 -11.38 -1.16
C PRO A 210 -0.35 -12.42 -0.05
N LEU A 211 -0.23 -13.71 -0.39
CA LEU A 211 -0.35 -14.81 0.57
C LEU A 211 0.81 -14.81 1.57
N LEU A 212 2.05 -14.65 1.08
CA LEU A 212 3.26 -14.56 1.89
C LEU A 212 3.15 -13.39 2.88
N THR A 213 2.85 -12.20 2.37
CA THR A 213 2.72 -11.00 3.19
C THR A 213 1.62 -11.17 4.24
N HIS A 214 0.48 -11.75 3.87
CA HIS A 214 -0.62 -12.01 4.80
C HIS A 214 -0.21 -12.99 5.92
N PHE A 215 0.49 -14.07 5.57
CA PHE A 215 0.99 -15.05 6.52
C PHE A 215 1.93 -14.40 7.55
N TYR A 216 2.93 -13.65 7.07
CA TYR A 216 3.90 -13.02 7.95
C TYR A 216 3.27 -11.96 8.86
N ILE A 217 2.32 -11.18 8.34
CA ILE A 217 1.55 -10.23 9.17
C ILE A 217 0.71 -10.94 10.21
N PHE A 218 0.02 -12.02 9.83
CA PHE A 218 -0.80 -12.78 10.78
C PHE A 218 0.04 -13.25 11.96
N ILE A 219 1.22 -13.82 11.69
CA ILE A 219 2.15 -14.28 12.72
C ILE A 219 2.66 -13.10 13.56
N ALA A 220 3.09 -11.99 12.93
CA ALA A 220 3.56 -10.80 13.65
C ALA A 220 2.53 -10.18 14.60
N LEU A 221 1.23 -10.37 14.34
CA LEU A 221 0.14 -9.84 15.16
C LEU A 221 -0.30 -10.76 16.31
N HIS A 222 0.11 -12.03 16.31
CA HIS A 222 -0.31 -13.05 17.29
C HIS A 222 0.84 -13.54 18.20
N HIS A 223 1.96 -12.80 18.20
CA HIS A 223 3.06 -12.93 19.16
C HIS A 223 2.99 -11.81 20.19
#